data_AF-A0A7C5RA36-F1
#
_entry.id   AF-A0A7C5RA36-F1
#
_cell.length_a   1.000
_cell.length_b   1.000
_cell.length_c   1.000
_cell.angle_alpha   90.00
_cell.angle_beta   90.00
_cell.angle_gamma   90.00
#
_symmetry.space_group_name_H-M   'P 1'
#
loop_
_entity.id
_entity.type
_entity.pdbx_description
1 polymer ?
#
loop_
_entity_poly.entity_id
_entity_poly.type
_entity_poly.pdbx_seq_one_letter_code
_entity_poly.pdbx_strand_id
1 'polypeptide(L)'
;MGTSDHRQSFVLFCRYLEEDVEAPLCRELKAHLEVCPECRAHLLTVKKTIELYRRAQPSAKLSPEAKKKLLEKIIGPARSRSV
;
A
#
# COMPACT_ATOMS: atom_id res chain seq x y z
N MET A 1 -6.39 -19.72 -14.54
CA MET A 1 -5.70 -19.76 -13.23
C MET A 1 -5.04 -18.42 -13.03
N GLY A 2 -5.53 -17.60 -12.09
CA GLY A 2 -4.95 -16.31 -11.75
C GLY A 2 -5.34 -15.99 -10.32
N THR A 3 -4.45 -16.34 -9.39
CA THR A 3 -4.61 -16.03 -7.97
C THR A 3 -4.53 -14.51 -7.83
N SER A 4 -5.71 -13.88 -7.79
CA SER A 4 -5.83 -12.45 -7.54
C SER A 4 -5.34 -12.21 -6.12
N ASP A 5 -4.16 -11.62 -6.01
CA ASP A 5 -3.52 -11.25 -4.75
C ASP A 5 -4.35 -10.15 -4.06
N HIS A 6 -5.45 -10.56 -3.43
CA HIS A 6 -6.34 -9.69 -2.69
C HIS A 6 -5.64 -9.08 -1.47
N ARG A 7 -4.52 -9.67 -1.04
CA ARG A 7 -3.79 -9.31 0.18
C ARG A 7 -3.05 -7.99 0.04
N GLN A 8 -2.41 -7.73 -1.11
CA GLN A 8 -1.67 -6.47 -1.32
C GLN A 8 -2.55 -5.23 -1.26
N SER A 9 -3.78 -5.32 -1.76
CA SER A 9 -4.63 -4.13 -1.83
C SER A 9 -5.28 -3.79 -0.49
N PHE A 10 -5.52 -4.79 0.35
CA PHE A 10 -6.00 -4.58 1.71
C PHE A 10 -4.95 -3.85 2.55
N VAL A 11 -3.67 -4.25 2.43
CA VAL A 11 -2.55 -3.57 3.09
C VAL A 11 -2.45 -2.09 2.66
N LEU A 12 -2.61 -1.81 1.36
CA LEU A 12 -2.60 -0.43 0.87
C LEU A 12 -3.77 0.39 1.39
N PHE A 13 -4.94 -0.22 1.54
CA PHE A 13 -6.13 0.46 2.08
C PHE A 13 -5.96 0.80 3.56
N CYS A 14 -5.52 -0.16 4.38
CA CYS A 14 -5.19 0.08 5.79
C CYS A 14 -4.14 1.18 5.96
N ARG A 15 -3.07 1.14 5.16
CA ARG A 15 -2.08 2.22 5.13
C ARG A 15 -2.65 3.58 4.72
N TYR A 16 -3.64 3.61 3.83
CA TYR A 16 -4.30 4.86 3.43
C TYR A 16 -5.22 5.41 4.52
N LEU A 17 -5.76 4.55 5.37
CA LEU A 17 -6.46 4.93 6.60
C LEU A 17 -5.50 5.37 7.72
N GLU A 18 -4.18 5.37 7.47
CA GLU A 18 -3.13 5.59 8.48
C GLU A 18 -3.18 4.59 9.65
N GLU A 19 -3.86 3.46 9.45
CA GLU A 19 -4.04 2.41 10.45
C GLU A 19 -3.11 1.23 10.16
N ASP A 20 -2.62 0.60 11.23
CA ASP A 20 -1.90 -0.66 11.11
C ASP A 20 -2.81 -1.75 10.53
N VAL A 21 -2.25 -2.62 9.70
CA VAL A 21 -3.02 -3.72 9.07
C VAL A 21 -3.63 -4.67 10.13
N GLU A 22 -3.00 -4.71 11.31
CA GLU A 22 -3.46 -5.47 12.48
C GLU A 22 -4.39 -4.69 13.41
N ALA A 23 -4.63 -3.39 13.14
CA ALA A 23 -5.55 -2.58 13.92
C ALA A 23 -6.97 -3.18 13.87
N PRO A 24 -7.74 -3.10 14.97
CA PRO A 24 -9.10 -3.65 15.04
C PRO A 24 -10.00 -3.22 13.87
N LEU A 25 -9.95 -1.93 13.51
CA LEU A 25 -10.73 -1.37 12.41
C LEU A 25 -10.40 -2.00 11.05
N CYS A 26 -9.12 -2.27 10.80
CA CYS A 26 -8.68 -2.95 9.59
C CYS A 26 -9.22 -4.39 9.51
N ARG A 27 -9.20 -5.11 10.64
CA ARG A 27 -9.76 -6.48 10.70
C ARG A 27 -11.26 -6.49 10.47
N GLU A 28 -12.00 -5.57 11.10
CA GLU A 28 -13.45 -5.41 10.90
C GLU A 28 -13.79 -5.08 9.44
N LEU A 29 -13.05 -4.15 8.84
CA LEU A 29 -13.23 -3.81 7.44
C LEU A 29 -12.93 -4.99 6.52
N LYS A 30 -11.90 -5.78 6.81
CA LYS A 30 -11.60 -7.01 6.05
C LYS A 30 -12.77 -7.97 6.11
N ALA A 31 -13.30 -8.23 7.31
CA ALA A 31 -14.44 -9.10 7.51
C ALA A 31 -15.67 -8.57 6.74
N HIS A 32 -15.92 -7.27 6.77
CA HIS A 32 -17.00 -6.65 6.01
C HIS A 32 -16.84 -6.85 4.49
N LEU A 33 -15.64 -6.65 3.95
CA LEU A 33 -15.35 -6.83 2.52
C LEU A 33 -15.43 -8.29 2.06
N GLU A 34 -15.32 -9.26 2.97
CA GLU A 34 -15.53 -10.68 2.68
C GLU A 34 -17.01 -11.04 2.55
N VAL A 35 -17.91 -10.33 3.26
CA VAL A 35 -19.35 -10.61 3.26
C VAL A 35 -20.17 -9.67 2.37
N CYS A 36 -19.68 -8.47 2.07
CA CYS A 36 -20.40 -7.45 1.30
C CYS A 36 -19.86 -7.32 -0.13
N PRO A 37 -20.58 -7.85 -1.15
CA PRO A 37 -20.13 -7.82 -2.54
C PRO A 37 -20.06 -6.40 -3.13
N GLU A 38 -20.97 -5.50 -2.73
CA GLU A 38 -21.01 -4.11 -3.21
C GLU A 38 -19.77 -3.32 -2.78
N CYS A 39 -19.42 -3.38 -1.50
CA CYS A 39 -18.22 -2.73 -0.98
C CYS A 39 -16.94 -3.32 -1.60
N ARG A 40 -16.92 -4.63 -1.84
CA ARG A 40 -15.82 -5.29 -2.56
C ARG A 40 -15.71 -4.78 -4.00
N ALA A 41 -16.82 -4.62 -4.71
CA ALA A 41 -16.84 -4.08 -6.07
C ALA A 41 -16.32 -2.63 -6.09
N HIS A 42 -16.77 -1.79 -5.16
CA HIS A 42 -16.29 -0.41 -5.04
C HIS A 42 -14.77 -0.34 -4.81
N LEU A 43 -14.24 -1.18 -3.92
CA LEU A 43 -12.80 -1.28 -3.67
C LEU A 43 -12.04 -1.66 -4.94
N LEU A 44 -12.57 -2.57 -5.76
CA LEU A 44 -11.96 -2.96 -7.03
C LEU A 44 -11.91 -1.78 -8.02
N THR A 45 -12.96 -0.96 -8.08
CA THR A 45 -12.98 0.25 -8.90
C THR A 45 -11.91 1.24 -8.46
N VAL A 46 -11.77 1.50 -7.17
CA VAL A 46 -10.73 2.39 -6.63
C VAL A 46 -9.33 1.87 -6.99
N LYS A 47 -9.08 0.55 -6.82
CA LYS A 47 -7.80 -0.06 -7.26
C LYS A 47 -7.55 0.16 -8.74
N LYS A 48 -8.59 0.01 -9.56
CA LYS A 48 -8.47 0.17 -11.01
C LYS A 48 -8.08 1.60 -11.36
N THR A 49 -8.67 2.59 -10.70
CA THR A 49 -8.32 4.00 -10.85
C THR A 49 -6.85 4.23 -10.50
N ILE A 50 -6.37 3.73 -9.34
CA ILE A 50 -4.95 3.85 -8.95
C ILE A 50 -4.00 3.24 -9.99
N GLU A 51 -4.36 2.06 -10.51
CA GLU A 51 -3.58 1.38 -11.55
C GLU A 51 -3.49 2.23 -12.82
N LEU A 52 -4.60 2.83 -13.26
CA LEU A 52 -4.62 3.71 -14.43
C LEU A 52 -3.73 4.94 -14.22
N TYR A 53 -3.79 5.58 -13.06
CA TYR A 53 -2.90 6.71 -12.73
C TYR A 53 -1.42 6.31 -12.77
N ARG A 54 -1.06 5.17 -12.19
CA ARG A 54 0.33 4.67 -12.20
C ARG A 54 0.84 4.32 -13.59
N ARG A 55 -0.04 3.92 -14.51
CA ARG A 55 0.31 3.64 -15.91
C ARG A 55 0.41 4.93 -16.73
N ALA A 56 -0.47 5.90 -16.46
CA ALA A 56 -0.52 7.17 -17.15
C ALA A 56 0.65 8.10 -16.76
N GLN A 57 1.13 8.02 -15.52
CA GLN A 57 2.39 8.64 -15.12
C GLN A 57 3.54 7.65 -15.38
N PRO A 58 4.41 7.85 -16.37
CA PRO A 58 5.68 7.16 -16.40
C PRO A 58 6.41 7.52 -15.10
N SER A 59 6.50 6.57 -14.17
CA SER A 59 7.26 6.76 -12.95
C SER A 59 8.63 7.27 -13.36
N ALA A 60 9.01 8.47 -12.94
CA ALA A 60 10.36 8.98 -13.15
C ALA A 60 11.30 7.92 -12.58
N LYS A 61 11.94 7.15 -13.47
CA LYS A 61 12.87 6.10 -13.05
C LYS A 61 14.01 6.83 -12.35
N LEU A 62 14.06 6.72 -11.03
CA LEU A 62 15.22 7.18 -10.27
C LEU A 62 16.44 6.47 -10.86
N SER A 63 17.50 7.22 -11.13
CA SER A 63 18.75 6.57 -11.53
C SER A 63 19.23 5.66 -10.37
N PRO A 64 19.96 4.58 -10.68
CA PRO A 64 20.50 3.67 -9.67
C PRO A 64 21.24 4.41 -8.54
N GLU A 65 21.95 5.49 -8.87
CA GLU A 65 22.71 6.33 -7.94
C GLU A 65 21.79 7.11 -7.00
N ALA A 66 20.71 7.69 -7.52
CA ALA A 66 19.72 8.39 -6.70
C ALA A 66 19.02 7.42 -5.74
N LYS A 67 18.70 6.21 -6.21
CA LYS A 67 18.12 5.15 -5.38
C LYS A 67 19.09 4.70 -4.28
N LYS A 68 20.37 4.50 -4.61
CA LYS A 68 21.41 4.13 -3.63
C LYS A 68 21.58 5.20 -2.54
N LYS A 69 21.73 6.47 -2.93
CA LYS A 69 21.84 7.60 -1.98
C LYS A 69 20.63 7.73 -1.07
N LEU A 70 19.42 7.47 -1.60
CA LEU A 70 18.20 7.52 -0.82
C LEU A 70 18.14 6.37 0.21
N LEU A 71 18.49 5.15 -0.19
CA LEU A 71 18.54 3.99 0.71
C LEU A 71 19.58 4.17 1.82
N GLU A 72 20.77 4.71 1.51
CA GLU A 72 21.80 5.03 2.50
C GLU A 72 21.29 6.02 3.57
N LYS A 73 20.45 6.99 3.18
CA LYS A 73 19.86 7.95 4.12
C LYS A 73 18.72 7.39 4.97
N ILE A 74 17.96 6.44 4.44
CA ILE A 74 16.81 5.82 5.14
C ILE A 74 17.26 4.69 6.06
N ILE A 75 18.28 3.93 5.65
CA ILE A 75 18.80 2.74 6.35
C ILE A 75 20.05 3.10 7.19
N GLY A 76 20.55 4.34 7.09
CA GLY A 76 21.65 4.85 7.92
C GLY A 76 21.38 4.67 9.42
N PRO A 77 22.44 4.50 10.24
CA PRO A 77 22.34 3.96 11.59
C PRO A 77 21.33 4.75 12.41
N ALA A 78 20.44 4.01 13.08
CA ALA A 78 19.45 4.51 14.01
C ALA A 78 20.04 5.68 14.80
N ARG A 79 19.45 6.88 14.64
CA ARG A 79 19.77 8.05 15.45
C ARG A 79 19.79 7.60 16.91
N SER A 80 20.98 7.63 17.50
CA SER A 80 21.17 7.66 18.94
C SER A 80 20.31 8.79 19.49
N ARG A 81 19.13 8.46 20.04
CA ARG A 81 18.51 9.31 21.04
C ARG A 81 19.34 9.13 22.31
N SER A 82 20.29 10.04 22.49
CA SER A 82 20.87 10.29 23.80
C SER A 82 19.71 10.72 24.72
N VAL A 83 19.38 9.86 25.69
CA VAL A 83 18.77 10.27 26.95
C VAL A 83 19.89 10.79 27.84
#